data_AF-A0A1M5RA19-F1
#
_entry.id   AF-A0A1M5RA19-F1
#
_cell.length_a   1.000
_cell.length_b   1.000
_cell.length_c   1.000
_cell.angle_alpha   90.00
_cell.angle_beta   90.00
_cell.angle_gamma   90.00
#
_symmetry.space_group_name_H-M   'P 1'
#
loop_
_entity.id
_entity.type
_entity.pdbx_description
1 polymer ?
#
loop_
_entity_poly.entity_id
_entity_poly.type
_entity_poly.pdbx_seq_one_letter_code
_entity_poly.pdbx_strand_id
1 'polypeptide(L)'
;MSKYINAELYRIFHKKITYLLLLAAVILPFIVLFVVNSPDKTAGFYLQTVITALNLSVVFVGVLVFSFVYLDDFKSKALVATIATGQSRKKIVLSKQIIIWFLTLLAYIFLTVVLIGECKILGYTFSPEQTNLIFLQVLGNYINVLGFCAIGSIIVYLTQNTAPSIVVVLLLIVGFVKSIGSVALNAMSISGAIYEPIFLSNASANFTSSLIIGEVDVLALLICIAYIFIPTLLSIQIFKTRELNFD
;
A
#
# COMPACT_ATOMS: atom_id res chain seq x y z
N MET A 1 -21.95 -1.20 -9.85
CA MET A 1 -20.76 -1.04 -8.99
C MET A 1 -20.58 -2.26 -8.11
N SER A 2 -21.49 -2.56 -7.17
CA SER A 2 -21.41 -3.78 -6.33
C SER A 2 -21.22 -5.09 -7.13
N LYS A 3 -22.02 -5.33 -8.19
CA LYS A 3 -21.84 -6.51 -9.06
C LYS A 3 -20.46 -6.60 -9.71
N TYR A 4 -19.86 -5.46 -10.07
CA TYR A 4 -18.52 -5.40 -10.68
C TYR A 4 -17.43 -5.69 -9.63
N ILE A 5 -17.53 -5.08 -8.45
CA ILE A 5 -16.62 -5.34 -7.33
C ILE A 5 -16.65 -6.82 -6.95
N ASN A 6 -17.84 -7.41 -6.81
CA ASN A 6 -17.97 -8.83 -6.47
C ASN A 6 -17.36 -9.74 -7.54
N ALA A 7 -17.55 -9.43 -8.82
CA ALA A 7 -16.95 -10.20 -9.92
C ALA A 7 -15.42 -10.09 -9.94
N GLU A 8 -14.86 -8.90 -9.72
CA GLU A 8 -13.42 -8.70 -9.60
C GLU A 8 -12.84 -9.42 -8.38
N LEU A 9 -13.48 -9.29 -7.21
CA LEU A 9 -13.03 -9.99 -6.00
C LEU A 9 -13.08 -11.50 -6.21
N TYR A 10 -14.18 -12.03 -6.74
CA TYR A 10 -14.28 -13.46 -7.08
C TYR A 10 -13.14 -13.89 -8.00
N ARG A 11 -12.88 -13.13 -9.07
CA ARG A 11 -11.76 -13.38 -9.99
C ARG A 11 -10.42 -13.41 -9.25
N ILE A 12 -10.16 -12.45 -8.37
CA ILE A 12 -8.90 -12.36 -7.62
C ILE A 12 -8.77 -13.57 -6.70
N PHE A 13 -9.75 -13.84 -5.83
CA PHE A 13 -9.66 -14.94 -4.86
C PHE A 13 -9.53 -16.34 -5.47
N HIS A 14 -9.97 -16.54 -6.71
CA HIS A 14 -9.88 -17.85 -7.39
C HIS A 14 -8.59 -18.04 -8.20
N LYS A 15 -7.68 -17.07 -8.22
CA LYS A 15 -6.40 -17.22 -8.91
C LYS A 15 -5.34 -17.84 -8.01
N LYS A 16 -4.54 -18.75 -8.60
CA LYS A 16 -3.33 -19.31 -7.98
C LYS A 16 -2.37 -18.23 -7.45
N ILE A 17 -2.33 -17.07 -8.11
CA ILE A 17 -1.50 -15.92 -7.73
C ILE A 17 -1.94 -15.29 -6.38
N THR A 18 -3.21 -15.39 -5.98
CA THR A 18 -3.68 -14.83 -4.70
C THR A 18 -3.12 -15.57 -3.49
N TYR A 19 -2.80 -16.85 -3.67
CA TYR A 19 -2.02 -17.60 -2.70
C TYR A 19 -0.59 -17.07 -2.56
N LEU A 20 -0.02 -16.38 -3.56
CA LEU A 20 1.27 -15.68 -3.40
C LEU A 20 1.16 -14.43 -2.53
N LEU A 21 0.01 -13.75 -2.48
CA LEU A 21 -0.20 -12.62 -1.57
C LEU A 21 -0.34 -13.11 -0.13
N LEU A 22 -1.02 -14.24 0.07
CA LEU A 22 -0.99 -14.96 1.36
C LEU A 22 0.42 -15.46 1.69
N LEU A 23 1.17 -15.99 0.71
CA LEU A 23 2.54 -16.45 0.90
C LEU A 23 3.48 -15.29 1.29
N ALA A 24 3.34 -14.11 0.67
CA ALA A 24 4.11 -12.93 1.03
C ALA A 24 3.84 -12.47 2.46
N ALA A 25 2.58 -12.56 2.91
CA ALA A 25 2.21 -12.31 4.30
C ALA A 25 2.74 -13.38 5.28
N VAL A 26 3.14 -14.56 4.78
CA VAL A 26 3.77 -15.63 5.56
C VAL A 26 5.30 -15.52 5.55
N ILE A 27 5.93 -15.10 4.44
CA ILE A 27 7.39 -14.97 4.31
C ILE A 27 7.97 -13.95 5.31
N LEU A 28 7.27 -12.85 5.55
CA LEU A 28 7.74 -11.80 6.46
C LEU A 28 7.89 -12.28 7.92
N PRO A 29 6.93 -12.99 8.51
CA PRO A 29 7.08 -13.75 9.74
C PRO A 29 8.30 -14.68 9.78
N PHE A 30 8.62 -15.38 8.69
CA PHE A 30 9.82 -16.22 8.63
C PHE A 30 11.13 -15.42 8.71
N ILE A 31 11.15 -14.17 8.22
CA ILE A 31 12.30 -13.27 8.40
C ILE A 31 12.45 -12.91 9.89
N VAL A 32 11.33 -12.69 10.59
CA VAL A 32 11.34 -12.44 12.04
C VAL A 32 11.93 -13.64 12.79
N LEU A 33 11.45 -14.86 12.50
CA LEU A 33 12.02 -16.11 13.05
C LEU A 33 13.52 -16.28 12.79
N PHE A 34 13.97 -15.97 11.57
CA PHE A 34 15.38 -16.11 11.19
C PHE A 34 16.28 -15.13 11.96
N VAL A 35 15.85 -13.87 12.09
CA VAL A 35 16.61 -12.82 12.78
C VAL A 35 16.60 -13.01 14.30
N VAL A 36 15.49 -13.47 14.88
CA VAL A 36 15.33 -13.64 16.34
C VAL A 36 16.04 -14.89 16.88
N ASN A 37 16.37 -15.87 16.02
CA ASN A 37 17.27 -16.98 16.38
C ASN A 37 18.74 -16.54 16.60
N SER A 38 19.03 -15.24 16.48
CA SER A 38 20.33 -14.66 16.88
C SER A 38 20.49 -14.65 18.41
N PRO A 39 21.73 -14.61 18.95
CA PRO A 39 21.99 -14.79 20.38
C PRO A 39 21.32 -13.77 21.32
N ASP A 40 20.96 -12.58 20.82
CA ASP A 40 20.42 -11.47 21.60
C ASP A 40 18.89 -11.50 21.74
N LYS A 41 18.41 -12.41 22.59
CA LYS A 41 16.97 -12.65 22.82
C LYS A 41 16.34 -11.64 23.79
N THR A 42 16.12 -10.42 23.37
CA THR A 42 15.32 -9.44 24.15
C THR A 42 13.97 -9.15 23.50
N ALA A 43 12.94 -8.86 24.33
CA ALA A 43 11.62 -8.48 23.83
C ALA A 43 11.66 -7.19 22.98
N GLY A 44 12.58 -6.27 23.29
CA GLY A 44 12.81 -5.06 22.50
C GLY A 44 13.37 -5.36 21.11
N PHE A 45 14.32 -6.31 21.01
CA PHE A 45 14.86 -6.74 19.72
C PHE A 45 13.80 -7.43 18.84
N TYR A 46 12.94 -8.26 19.45
CA TYR A 46 11.82 -8.88 18.76
C TYR A 46 10.86 -7.82 18.18
N LEU A 47 10.45 -6.84 19.00
CA LEU A 47 9.59 -5.75 18.57
C LEU A 47 10.19 -4.97 17.39
N GLN A 48 11.48 -4.63 17.46
CA GLN A 48 12.16 -3.92 16.38
C GLN A 48 12.14 -4.72 15.09
N THR A 49 12.39 -6.03 15.17
CA THR A 49 12.37 -6.94 14.02
C THR A 49 10.97 -7.02 13.41
N VAL A 50 9.93 -7.06 14.24
CA VAL A 50 8.53 -7.02 13.79
C VAL A 50 8.22 -5.70 13.07
N ILE A 51 8.64 -4.55 13.62
CA ILE A 51 8.45 -3.25 12.97
C ILE A 51 9.18 -3.20 11.63
N THR A 52 10.41 -3.70 11.55
CA THR A 52 11.16 -3.79 10.29
C THR A 52 10.46 -4.68 9.26
N ALA A 53 9.95 -5.84 9.67
CA ALA A 53 9.18 -6.72 8.80
C ALA A 53 7.89 -6.05 8.30
N LEU A 54 7.18 -5.31 9.16
CA LEU A 54 6.02 -4.51 8.78
C LEU A 54 6.37 -3.43 7.75
N ASN A 55 7.50 -2.74 7.91
CA ASN A 55 7.93 -1.73 6.93
C ASN A 55 8.25 -2.36 5.57
N LEU A 56 8.89 -3.54 5.58
CA LEU A 56 9.14 -4.29 4.36
C LEU A 56 7.85 -4.80 3.70
N SER A 57 6.80 -5.06 4.48
CA SER A 57 5.52 -5.53 3.97
C SER A 57 4.86 -4.55 3.00
N VAL A 58 5.14 -3.25 3.12
CA VAL A 58 4.61 -2.22 2.20
C VAL A 58 4.99 -2.55 0.75
N VAL A 59 6.20 -3.05 0.51
CA VAL A 59 6.69 -3.44 -0.83
C VAL A 59 5.87 -4.60 -1.36
N PHE A 60 5.79 -5.69 -0.59
CA PHE A 60 5.12 -6.91 -1.04
C PHE A 60 3.62 -6.70 -1.21
N VAL A 61 2.96 -6.14 -0.20
CA VAL A 61 1.52 -5.88 -0.23
C VAL A 61 1.19 -4.88 -1.33
N GLY A 62 1.91 -3.76 -1.42
CA GLY A 62 1.65 -2.73 -2.41
C GLY A 62 1.79 -3.22 -3.85
N VAL A 63 2.91 -3.88 -4.18
CA VAL A 63 3.15 -4.39 -5.54
C VAL A 63 2.17 -5.51 -5.91
N LEU A 64 1.90 -6.44 -5.00
CA LEU A 64 1.00 -7.58 -5.28
C LEU A 64 -0.46 -7.13 -5.42
N VAL A 65 -0.97 -6.31 -4.50
CA VAL A 65 -2.34 -5.78 -4.58
C VAL A 65 -2.51 -4.99 -5.86
N PHE A 66 -1.57 -4.10 -6.18
CA PHE A 66 -1.63 -3.29 -7.39
C PHE A 66 -1.62 -4.16 -8.66
N SER A 67 -0.76 -5.19 -8.69
CA SER A 67 -0.69 -6.14 -9.79
C SER A 67 -2.01 -6.91 -9.97
N PHE A 68 -2.63 -7.38 -8.89
CA PHE A 68 -3.90 -8.13 -9.00
C PHE A 68 -5.04 -7.30 -9.56
N VAL A 69 -5.05 -6.00 -9.26
CA VAL A 69 -6.14 -5.12 -9.69
C VAL A 69 -5.96 -4.66 -11.13
N TYR A 70 -4.72 -4.46 -11.60
CA TYR A 70 -4.46 -3.82 -12.89
C TYR A 70 -3.78 -4.69 -13.95
N LEU A 71 -3.03 -5.73 -13.59
CA LEU A 71 -2.18 -6.46 -14.55
C LEU A 71 -2.99 -7.22 -15.60
N ASP A 72 -4.10 -7.82 -15.19
CA ASP A 72 -4.93 -8.61 -16.09
C ASP A 72 -5.77 -7.76 -17.04
N ASP A 73 -6.14 -6.56 -16.63
CA ASP A 73 -7.07 -5.71 -17.36
C ASP A 73 -6.51 -5.23 -18.70
N PHE A 74 -5.19 -5.00 -18.74
CA PHE A 74 -4.47 -4.62 -19.94
C PHE A 74 -3.95 -5.84 -20.71
N LYS A 75 -3.51 -6.90 -20.02
CA LYS A 75 -3.08 -8.14 -20.70
C LYS A 75 -4.19 -8.85 -21.47
N SER A 76 -5.42 -8.81 -20.99
CA SER A 76 -6.55 -9.56 -21.56
C SER A 76 -7.56 -8.70 -22.33
N LYS A 77 -7.28 -7.40 -22.53
CA LYS A 77 -8.23 -6.40 -23.04
C LYS A 77 -9.58 -6.41 -22.28
N ALA A 78 -9.62 -6.95 -21.05
CA ALA A 78 -10.83 -7.08 -20.24
C ALA A 78 -11.46 -5.73 -19.91
N LEU A 79 -10.66 -4.67 -19.90
CA LEU A 79 -11.13 -3.30 -19.72
C LEU A 79 -12.04 -2.82 -20.88
N VAL A 80 -11.77 -3.25 -22.12
CA VAL A 80 -12.62 -2.99 -23.29
C VAL A 80 -13.95 -3.71 -23.14
N ALA A 81 -13.90 -5.02 -22.83
CA ALA A 81 -15.09 -5.83 -22.63
C ALA A 81 -15.98 -5.25 -21.52
N THR A 82 -15.38 -4.80 -20.42
CA THR A 82 -16.09 -4.16 -19.31
C THR A 82 -16.78 -2.87 -19.76
N ILE A 83 -16.12 -2.04 -20.56
CA ILE A 83 -16.75 -0.81 -21.09
C ILE A 83 -17.85 -1.14 -22.09
N ALA A 84 -17.67 -2.16 -22.94
CA ALA A 84 -18.69 -2.62 -23.89
C ALA A 84 -19.97 -3.10 -23.20
N THR A 85 -19.88 -3.62 -21.96
CA THR A 85 -21.06 -3.95 -21.14
C THR A 85 -21.79 -2.72 -20.55
N GLY A 86 -21.38 -1.50 -20.89
CA GLY A 86 -22.03 -0.24 -20.46
C GLY A 86 -21.58 0.27 -19.09
N GLN A 87 -20.50 -0.25 -18.51
CA GLN A 87 -19.96 0.30 -17.26
C GLN A 87 -19.30 1.66 -17.50
N SER A 88 -19.66 2.66 -16.70
CA SER A 88 -19.05 3.98 -16.81
C SER A 88 -17.60 3.95 -16.33
N ARG A 89 -16.73 4.67 -17.05
CA ARG A 89 -15.30 4.78 -16.75
C ARG A 89 -15.02 5.21 -15.30
N LYS A 90 -15.78 6.18 -14.79
CA LYS A 90 -15.73 6.61 -13.38
C LYS A 90 -16.01 5.45 -12.41
N LYS A 91 -17.02 4.61 -12.69
CA LYS A 91 -17.36 3.47 -11.83
C LYS A 91 -16.26 2.43 -11.82
N ILE A 92 -15.55 2.22 -12.94
CA ILE A 92 -14.41 1.31 -13.03
C ILE A 92 -13.27 1.78 -12.12
N VAL A 93 -12.82 3.04 -12.27
CA VAL A 93 -11.72 3.59 -11.44
C VAL A 93 -12.04 3.50 -9.95
N LEU A 94 -13.24 3.96 -9.54
CA LEU A 94 -13.64 3.91 -8.13
C LEU A 94 -13.76 2.49 -7.60
N SER A 95 -14.26 1.54 -8.40
CA SER A 95 -14.36 0.15 -7.98
C SER A 95 -12.98 -0.46 -7.74
N LYS A 96 -12.02 -0.18 -8.63
CA LYS A 96 -10.64 -0.63 -8.48
C LYS A 96 -9.98 -0.06 -7.23
N GLN A 97 -10.20 1.22 -6.95
CA GLN A 97 -9.68 1.83 -5.74
C GLN A 97 -10.27 1.18 -4.48
N ILE A 98 -11.57 0.88 -4.45
CA ILE A 98 -12.21 0.16 -3.34
C ILE A 98 -11.67 -1.27 -3.19
N ILE A 99 -11.41 -1.97 -4.30
CA ILE A 99 -10.80 -3.30 -4.26
C ILE A 99 -9.39 -3.24 -3.68
N ILE A 100 -8.59 -2.23 -4.04
CA ILE A 100 -7.26 -2.00 -3.44
C ILE A 100 -7.40 -1.78 -1.93
N TRP A 101 -8.35 -0.97 -1.48
CA TRP A 101 -8.58 -0.74 -0.05
C TRP A 101 -8.90 -2.04 0.68
N PHE A 102 -9.83 -2.82 0.13
CA PHE A 102 -10.25 -4.09 0.71
C PHE A 102 -9.13 -5.13 0.75
N LEU A 103 -8.40 -5.34 -0.35
CA LEU A 103 -7.31 -6.31 -0.42
C LEU A 103 -6.14 -5.92 0.49
N THR A 104 -5.80 -4.63 0.54
CA THR A 104 -4.76 -4.13 1.43
C THR A 104 -5.15 -4.33 2.89
N LEU A 105 -6.42 -4.06 3.24
CA LEU A 105 -6.93 -4.27 4.60
C LEU A 105 -6.86 -5.74 5.00
N LEU A 106 -7.32 -6.65 4.13
CA LEU A 106 -7.23 -8.09 4.37
C LEU A 106 -5.79 -8.56 4.53
N ALA A 107 -4.87 -8.06 3.70
CA ALA A 107 -3.46 -8.41 3.77
C ALA A 107 -2.87 -8.04 5.14
N TYR A 108 -3.12 -6.82 5.63
CA TYR A 108 -2.61 -6.36 6.92
C TYR A 108 -3.29 -7.01 8.12
N ILE A 109 -4.60 -7.31 8.05
CA ILE A 109 -5.28 -8.10 9.08
C ILE A 109 -4.63 -9.48 9.19
N PHE A 110 -4.48 -10.17 8.06
CA PHE A 110 -3.87 -11.49 8.03
C PHE A 110 -2.43 -11.47 8.54
N LEU A 111 -1.62 -10.52 8.07
CA LEU A 111 -0.23 -10.35 8.50
C LEU A 111 -0.14 -10.08 10.01
N THR A 112 -1.00 -9.23 10.56
CA THR A 112 -1.06 -8.96 12.00
C THR A 112 -1.41 -10.21 12.80
N VAL A 113 -2.39 -11.01 12.33
CA VAL A 113 -2.76 -12.28 12.97
C VAL A 113 -1.58 -13.26 12.98
N VAL A 114 -0.85 -13.38 11.87
CA VAL A 114 0.31 -14.28 11.79
C VAL A 114 1.43 -13.82 12.72
N LEU A 115 1.76 -12.53 12.77
CA LEU A 115 2.80 -12.00 13.66
C LEU A 115 2.46 -12.17 15.16
N ILE A 116 1.20 -11.96 15.53
CA ILE A 116 0.74 -12.19 16.91
C ILE A 116 0.78 -13.69 17.24
N GLY A 117 0.38 -14.55 16.30
CA GLY A 117 0.46 -16.00 16.44
C GLY A 117 1.90 -16.48 16.66
N GLU A 118 2.84 -15.96 15.87
CA GLU A 118 4.27 -16.25 15.99
C GLU A 118 4.83 -15.83 17.35
N CYS A 119 4.49 -14.62 17.82
CA CYS A 119 4.89 -14.11 19.12
C CYS A 119 4.52 -15.10 20.25
N LYS A 120 3.29 -15.64 20.21
CA LYS A 120 2.82 -16.65 21.17
C LYS A 120 3.57 -17.97 21.06
N ILE A 121 3.88 -18.44 19.85
CA ILE A 121 4.61 -19.70 19.62
C ILE A 121 6.05 -19.59 20.17
N LEU A 122 6.68 -18.43 20.01
CA LEU A 122 8.03 -18.15 20.51
C LEU A 122 8.07 -17.87 22.02
N GLY A 123 6.92 -17.80 22.70
CA GLY A 123 6.84 -17.49 24.13
C GLY A 123 7.07 -16.01 24.48
N TYR A 124 7.03 -15.12 23.48
CA TYR A 124 7.05 -13.69 23.70
C TYR A 124 5.63 -13.18 23.98
N THR A 125 5.52 -12.14 24.81
CA THR A 125 4.27 -11.43 25.05
C THR A 125 4.51 -9.95 24.86
N PHE A 126 3.72 -9.32 23.99
CA PHE A 126 3.77 -7.87 23.83
C PHE A 126 3.06 -7.18 25.00
N SER A 127 3.63 -6.08 25.48
CA SER A 127 2.90 -5.18 26.37
C SER A 127 1.75 -4.49 25.61
N PRO A 128 0.75 -3.92 26.30
CA PRO A 128 -0.31 -3.14 25.65
C PRO A 128 0.24 -1.99 24.79
N GLU A 129 1.30 -1.31 25.26
CA GLU A 129 1.97 -0.24 24.52
C GLU A 129 2.61 -0.77 23.22
N GLN A 130 3.32 -1.88 23.28
CA GLN A 130 3.93 -2.51 22.10
C GLN A 130 2.89 -2.97 21.09
N THR A 131 1.76 -3.50 21.57
CA THR A 131 0.64 -3.89 20.71
C THR A 131 0.03 -2.67 20.01
N ASN A 132 -0.12 -1.55 20.72
CA ASN A 132 -0.59 -0.30 20.15
C ASN A 132 0.38 0.24 19.09
N LEU A 133 1.69 0.18 19.33
CA LEU A 133 2.71 0.55 18.35
C LEU A 133 2.62 -0.28 17.07
N ILE A 134 2.45 -1.60 17.20
CA ILE A 134 2.27 -2.50 16.05
C ILE A 134 1.02 -2.11 15.26
N PHE A 135 -0.10 -1.86 15.94
CA PHE A 135 -1.35 -1.46 15.29
C PHE A 135 -1.20 -0.13 14.53
N LEU A 136 -0.59 0.87 15.13
CA LEU A 136 -0.34 2.17 14.49
C LEU A 136 0.65 2.04 13.33
N GLN A 137 1.67 1.19 13.44
CA GLN A 137 2.57 0.89 12.33
C GLN A 137 1.84 0.24 11.15
N VAL A 138 0.95 -0.72 11.43
CA VAL A 138 0.08 -1.34 10.42
C VAL A 138 -0.82 -0.31 9.75
N LEU A 139 -1.39 0.63 10.52
CA LEU A 139 -2.22 1.72 9.99
C LEU A 139 -1.42 2.64 9.06
N GLY A 140 -0.22 3.07 9.46
CA GLY A 140 0.66 3.90 8.62
C GLY A 140 1.03 3.20 7.31
N ASN A 141 1.36 1.91 7.40
CA ASN A 141 1.71 1.09 6.24
C ASN A 141 0.51 0.83 5.31
N TYR A 142 -0.68 0.67 5.87
CA TYR A 142 -1.93 0.63 5.11
C TYR A 142 -2.14 1.93 4.32
N ILE A 143 -2.05 3.09 4.97
CA ILE A 143 -2.19 4.41 4.33
C ILE A 143 -1.17 4.59 3.20
N ASN A 144 0.09 4.24 3.44
CA ASN A 144 1.16 4.31 2.44
C ASN A 144 0.83 3.49 1.19
N VAL A 145 0.42 2.23 1.36
CA VAL A 145 0.02 1.38 0.22
C VAL A 145 -1.13 2.01 -0.56
N LEU A 146 -2.15 2.53 0.13
CA LEU A 146 -3.30 3.14 -0.55
C LEU A 146 -2.91 4.35 -1.40
N GLY A 147 -2.10 5.26 -0.84
CA GLY A 147 -1.70 6.48 -1.54
C GLY A 147 -0.74 6.19 -2.69
N PHE A 148 0.24 5.30 -2.50
CA PHE A 148 1.16 4.92 -3.58
C PHE A 148 0.42 4.20 -4.72
N CYS A 149 -0.52 3.31 -4.41
CA CYS A 149 -1.36 2.67 -5.43
C CYS A 149 -2.26 3.69 -6.16
N ALA A 150 -2.80 4.69 -5.46
CA ALA A 150 -3.59 5.75 -6.09
C ALA A 150 -2.76 6.59 -7.07
N ILE A 151 -1.49 6.90 -6.74
CA ILE A 151 -0.57 7.55 -7.69
C ILE A 151 -0.29 6.62 -8.87
N GLY A 152 -0.02 5.34 -8.60
CA GLY A 152 0.20 4.33 -9.63
C GLY A 152 -0.95 4.24 -10.64
N SER A 153 -2.21 4.39 -10.21
CA SER A 153 -3.35 4.31 -11.11
C SER A 153 -3.37 5.42 -12.16
N ILE A 154 -2.83 6.60 -11.87
CA ILE A 154 -2.67 7.67 -12.87
C ILE A 154 -1.85 7.14 -14.05
N ILE A 155 -0.70 6.54 -13.74
CA ILE A 155 0.23 6.01 -14.75
C ILE A 155 -0.43 4.87 -15.53
N VAL A 156 -1.25 4.04 -14.88
CA VAL A 156 -1.94 2.92 -15.56
C VAL A 156 -2.85 3.46 -16.64
N TYR A 157 -3.71 4.42 -16.30
CA TYR A 157 -4.65 4.97 -17.28
C TYR A 157 -3.98 5.89 -18.30
N LEU A 158 -2.85 6.51 -17.94
CA LEU A 158 -2.05 7.32 -18.85
C LEU A 158 -1.28 6.48 -19.86
N THR A 159 -0.71 5.35 -19.45
CA THR A 159 0.14 4.54 -20.34
C THR A 159 -0.60 3.37 -20.97
N GLN A 160 -1.78 3.01 -20.44
CA GLN A 160 -2.52 1.79 -20.77
C GLN A 160 -1.64 0.53 -20.64
N ASN A 161 -0.63 0.59 -19.77
CA ASN A 161 0.29 -0.49 -19.48
C ASN A 161 0.55 -0.56 -17.98
N THR A 162 0.42 -1.75 -17.40
CA THR A 162 0.62 -1.95 -15.96
C THR A 162 2.10 -1.93 -15.55
N ALA A 163 3.01 -2.31 -16.45
CA ALA A 163 4.44 -2.41 -16.15
C ALA A 163 5.07 -1.08 -15.66
N PRO A 164 4.97 0.06 -16.39
CA PRO A 164 5.53 1.32 -15.91
C PRO A 164 4.87 1.79 -14.61
N SER A 165 3.59 1.47 -14.41
CA SER A 165 2.88 1.84 -13.18
C SER A 165 3.36 1.04 -11.96
N ILE A 166 3.63 -0.26 -12.11
CA ILE A 166 4.23 -1.08 -11.06
C ILE A 166 5.61 -0.52 -10.69
N VAL A 167 6.42 -0.12 -11.67
CA VAL A 167 7.72 0.51 -11.41
C VAL A 167 7.56 1.80 -10.61
N VAL A 168 6.64 2.68 -10.99
CA VAL A 168 6.37 3.93 -10.24
C VAL A 168 5.91 3.64 -8.81
N VAL A 169 4.99 2.69 -8.62
CA VAL A 169 4.54 2.26 -7.28
C VAL A 169 5.72 1.75 -6.45
N LEU A 170 6.57 0.90 -7.03
CA LEU A 170 7.75 0.38 -6.36
C LEU A 170 8.72 1.49 -5.95
N LEU A 171 9.02 2.44 -6.86
CA LEU A 171 9.90 3.58 -6.59
C LEU A 171 9.37 4.49 -5.47
N LEU A 172 8.05 4.66 -5.39
CA LEU A 172 7.41 5.40 -4.31
C LEU A 172 7.55 4.64 -2.97
N ILE A 173 7.26 3.33 -2.96
CA ILE A 173 7.32 2.51 -1.75
C ILE A 173 8.74 2.45 -1.17
N VAL A 174 9.76 2.23 -2.01
CA VAL A 174 11.16 2.15 -1.55
C VAL A 174 11.73 3.52 -1.15
N GLY A 175 10.94 4.59 -1.28
CA GLY A 175 11.34 5.94 -0.91
C GLY A 175 12.27 6.62 -1.91
N PHE A 176 12.48 6.06 -3.10
CA PHE A 176 13.38 6.63 -4.11
C PHE A 176 12.95 8.06 -4.51
N VAL A 177 11.66 8.26 -4.73
CA VAL A 177 11.09 9.58 -5.06
C VAL A 177 11.30 10.58 -3.91
N LYS A 178 11.11 10.13 -2.66
CA LYS A 178 11.40 10.94 -1.48
C LYS A 178 12.88 11.31 -1.44
N SER A 179 13.79 10.34 -1.52
CA SER A 179 15.23 10.56 -1.41
C SER A 179 15.74 11.53 -2.48
N ILE A 180 15.36 11.35 -3.74
CA ILE A 180 15.76 12.26 -4.82
C ILE A 180 15.12 13.64 -4.63
N GLY A 181 13.83 13.69 -4.26
CA GLY A 181 13.14 14.95 -3.99
C GLY A 181 13.80 15.74 -2.87
N SER A 182 14.12 15.09 -1.75
CA SER A 182 14.83 15.72 -0.62
C SER A 182 16.20 16.24 -1.04
N VAL A 183 16.98 15.47 -1.81
CA VAL A 183 18.29 15.92 -2.33
C VAL A 183 18.14 17.15 -3.24
N ALA A 184 17.18 17.13 -4.16
CA ALA A 184 16.94 18.24 -5.08
C ALA A 184 16.50 19.52 -4.35
N LEU A 185 15.57 19.39 -3.38
CA LEU A 185 15.06 20.53 -2.62
C LEU A 185 16.12 21.11 -1.67
N ASN A 186 16.94 20.25 -1.05
CA ASN A 186 18.09 20.70 -0.27
C ASN A 186 19.12 21.45 -1.13
N ALA A 187 19.37 20.99 -2.37
CA ALA A 187 20.25 21.71 -3.30
C ALA A 187 19.71 23.11 -3.66
N MET A 188 18.39 23.29 -3.61
CA MET A 188 17.72 24.60 -3.79
C MET A 188 17.64 25.42 -2.49
N SER A 189 18.30 25.00 -1.41
CA SER A 189 18.26 25.66 -0.08
C SER A 189 16.86 25.75 0.53
N ILE A 190 15.93 24.87 0.13
CA ILE A 190 14.61 24.77 0.75
C ILE A 190 14.76 23.96 2.04
N SER A 191 14.27 24.50 3.15
CA SER A 191 14.36 23.82 4.46
C SER A 191 13.59 22.50 4.47
N GLY A 192 14.24 21.45 5.01
CA GLY A 192 13.63 20.13 5.25
C GLY A 192 12.34 20.19 6.06
N ALA A 193 12.22 21.16 6.97
CA ALA A 193 11.01 21.36 7.77
C ALA A 193 9.76 21.66 6.93
N ILE A 194 9.94 22.19 5.71
CA ILE A 194 8.83 22.57 4.82
C ILE A 194 8.35 21.37 3.99
N TYR A 195 9.28 20.61 3.40
CA TYR A 195 8.93 19.59 2.41
C TYR A 195 8.87 18.17 2.97
N GLU A 196 9.63 17.84 4.01
CA GLU A 196 9.61 16.50 4.60
C GLU A 196 8.20 16.09 5.08
N PRO A 197 7.40 16.96 5.73
CA PRO A 197 6.05 16.60 6.15
C PRO A 197 5.09 16.30 4.98
N ILE A 198 5.41 16.75 3.76
CA ILE A 198 4.54 16.61 2.58
C ILE A 198 4.66 15.20 1.98
N PHE A 199 5.80 14.52 2.13
CA PHE A 199 5.94 13.17 1.62
C PHE A 199 5.01 12.19 2.35
N LEU A 200 4.24 11.39 1.61
CA LEU A 200 3.24 10.48 2.16
C LEU A 200 3.79 9.56 3.27
N SER A 201 5.01 9.03 3.10
CA SER A 201 5.64 8.17 4.12
C SER A 201 5.89 8.88 5.45
N ASN A 202 6.18 10.18 5.39
CA ASN A 202 6.40 10.99 6.57
C ASN A 202 5.08 11.51 7.13
N ALA A 203 4.15 11.92 6.27
CA ALA A 203 2.81 12.31 6.69
C ALA A 203 2.10 11.16 7.42
N SER A 204 2.16 9.93 6.89
CA SER A 204 1.57 8.77 7.57
C SER A 204 2.28 8.47 8.90
N ALA A 205 3.62 8.55 8.94
CA ALA A 205 4.39 8.37 10.17
C ALA A 205 4.11 9.45 11.23
N ASN A 206 4.00 10.72 10.83
CA ASN A 206 3.65 11.83 11.72
C ASN A 206 2.23 11.66 12.27
N PHE A 207 1.28 11.30 11.41
CA PHE A 207 -0.09 11.00 11.83
C PHE A 207 -0.11 9.87 12.85
N THR A 208 0.51 8.72 12.57
CA THR A 208 0.55 7.60 13.51
C THR A 208 1.30 7.93 14.79
N SER A 209 2.35 8.74 14.72
CA SER A 209 3.12 9.15 15.91
C SER A 209 2.33 10.12 16.80
N SER A 210 1.56 11.04 16.21
CA SER A 210 0.68 11.93 16.97
C SER A 210 -0.37 11.15 17.77
N LEU A 211 -0.88 10.04 17.22
CA LEU A 211 -1.83 9.18 17.91
C LEU A 211 -1.22 8.45 19.12
N ILE A 212 0.10 8.21 19.16
CA ILE A 212 0.78 7.60 20.31
C ILE A 212 0.71 8.54 21.52
N ILE A 213 0.90 9.84 21.30
CA ILE A 213 0.88 10.86 22.36
C ILE A 213 -0.55 11.35 22.67
N GLY A 214 -1.57 10.78 22.03
CA GLY A 214 -2.97 11.15 22.21
C GLY A 214 -3.41 12.41 21.47
N GLU A 215 -2.58 12.92 20.55
CA GLU A 215 -2.90 14.08 19.71
C GLU A 215 -3.31 13.64 18.29
N VAL A 216 -3.83 14.59 17.52
CA VAL A 216 -4.15 14.35 16.10
C VAL A 216 -3.48 15.42 15.27
N ASP A 217 -2.44 15.03 14.51
CA ASP A 217 -1.86 15.88 13.49
C ASP A 217 -2.81 15.97 12.29
N VAL A 218 -3.64 17.02 12.30
CA VAL A 218 -4.65 17.27 11.26
C VAL A 218 -4.00 17.52 9.90
N LEU A 219 -2.83 18.16 9.85
CA LEU A 219 -2.13 18.44 8.60
C LEU A 219 -1.64 17.12 7.97
N ALA A 220 -1.01 16.26 8.77
CA ALA A 220 -0.57 14.94 8.32
C ALA A 220 -1.75 14.09 7.80
N LEU A 221 -2.89 14.12 8.49
CA LEU A 221 -4.11 13.44 8.05
C LEU A 221 -4.62 13.98 6.71
N LEU A 222 -4.69 15.31 6.55
CA LEU A 222 -5.14 15.94 5.30
C LEU A 222 -4.23 15.59 4.13
N ILE A 223 -2.91 15.55 4.35
CA ILE A 223 -1.94 15.12 3.34
C ILE A 223 -2.20 13.67 2.96
N CYS A 224 -2.36 12.76 3.91
CA CYS A 224 -2.68 11.36 3.63
C CYS A 224 -3.96 11.19 2.78
N ILE A 225 -5.02 11.93 3.13
CA ILE A 225 -6.27 11.95 2.36
C ILE A 225 -6.02 12.49 0.95
N ALA A 226 -5.29 13.60 0.80
CA ALA A 226 -4.98 14.20 -0.49
C ALA A 226 -4.23 13.23 -1.42
N TYR A 227 -3.25 12.48 -0.89
CA TYR A 227 -2.49 11.46 -1.62
C TYR A 227 -3.34 10.28 -2.11
N ILE A 228 -4.52 10.05 -1.54
CA ILE A 228 -5.44 8.99 -1.97
C ILE A 228 -6.47 9.55 -2.97
N PHE A 229 -7.11 10.67 -2.63
CA PHE A 229 -8.25 11.18 -3.40
C PHE A 229 -7.83 11.98 -4.64
N ILE A 230 -6.80 12.83 -4.57
CA ILE A 230 -6.37 13.64 -5.72
C ILE A 230 -5.92 12.74 -6.88
N PRO A 231 -5.06 11.73 -6.67
CA PRO A 231 -4.68 10.83 -7.76
C PRO A 231 -5.84 10.01 -8.32
N THR A 232 -6.80 9.64 -7.48
CA THR A 232 -8.02 8.94 -7.93
C THR A 232 -8.87 9.84 -8.83
N LEU A 233 -9.03 11.12 -8.49
CA LEU A 233 -9.76 12.08 -9.31
C LEU A 233 -9.06 12.34 -10.64
N LEU A 234 -7.74 12.50 -10.63
CA LEU A 234 -6.93 12.64 -11.85
C LEU A 234 -7.04 11.40 -12.74
N SER A 235 -7.00 10.20 -12.14
CA SER A 235 -7.18 8.93 -12.86
C SER A 235 -8.55 8.87 -13.56
N ILE A 236 -9.62 9.34 -12.92
CA ILE A 236 -10.96 9.43 -13.53
C ILE A 236 -10.96 10.40 -14.72
N GLN A 237 -10.33 11.56 -14.59
CA GLN A 237 -10.27 12.57 -15.65
C GLN A 237 -9.49 12.07 -16.87
N ILE A 238 -8.28 11.53 -16.65
CA ILE A 238 -7.43 10.95 -17.70
C ILE A 238 -8.16 9.81 -18.41
N PHE A 239 -8.79 8.92 -17.65
CA PHE A 239 -9.49 7.79 -18.23
C PHE A 239 -10.74 8.22 -19.00
N LYS A 240 -11.39 9.34 -18.66
CA LYS A 240 -12.54 9.87 -19.41
C LYS A 240 -12.14 10.40 -20.79
N THR A 241 -11.00 11.08 -20.89
CA THR A 241 -10.59 11.78 -22.13
C THR A 241 -9.81 10.90 -23.10
N ARG A 242 -9.22 9.80 -22.64
CA ARG A 242 -8.44 8.91 -23.53
C ARG A 242 -9.28 7.97 -24.36
N GLU A 243 -8.88 7.77 -25.61
CA GLU A 243 -9.30 6.63 -26.41
C GLU A 243 -8.52 5.37 -25.99
N LEU A 244 -9.15 4.21 -26.09
CA LEU A 244 -8.56 2.94 -25.72
C LEU A 244 -7.76 2.39 -26.89
N ASN A 245 -6.44 2.54 -26.84
CA ASN A 245 -5.55 2.08 -27.90
C ASN A 245 -4.89 0.80 -27.42
N PHE A 246 -5.36 -0.34 -27.95
CA PHE A 246 -4.77 -1.65 -27.67
C PHE A 246 -4.11 -2.16 -28.95
N ASP A 247 -2.94 -1.62 -29.25
CA ASP A 247 -2.03 -2.16 -30.27
C ASP A 247 -1.52 -3.55 -29.84
#